data_AF-A0A2M8P9Z3-F1
#
_entry.id   AF-A0A2M8P9Z3-F1
#
_cell.length_a   1.000
_cell.length_b   1.000
_cell.length_c   1.000
_cell.angle_alpha   90.00
_cell.angle_beta   90.00
_cell.angle_gamma   90.00
#
_symmetry.space_group_name_H-M   'P 1'
#
loop_
_entity.id
_entity.type
_entity.pdbx_description
1 polymer ?
#
loop_
_entity_poly.entity_id
_entity_poly.type
_entity_poly.pdbx_seq_one_letter_code
_entity_poly.pdbx_strand_id
1 'polypeptide(L)'
;MTGNGTTTQLNRRSRVLVEGANRAAARSMFKAIGLTDDDLNKPIIGIANTWIEIGPCNWHLRRLAAKVREGIKAAGGTPLEFNTVSISDGITMGTEGMKASLISREVIADSIELIVRANAFDGVIALNGCDKTIPGTVMGLIRCDIPSLALYGGSIAPGHYNG
;
A
#
# COMPACT_ATOMS: atom_id res chain seq x y z
N MET A 1 -25.72 30.38 17.50
CA MET A 1 -24.78 29.39 18.06
C MET A 1 -23.76 29.06 16.97
N THR A 2 -22.69 29.85 16.88
CA THR A 2 -21.61 29.68 15.90
C THR A 2 -20.61 28.67 16.47
N GLY A 3 -20.81 27.40 16.16
CA GLY A 3 -19.80 26.38 16.42
C GLY A 3 -18.61 26.62 15.50
N ASN A 4 -17.51 27.14 16.04
CA ASN A 4 -16.19 27.03 15.43
C ASN A 4 -15.78 25.56 15.43
N GLY A 5 -16.33 24.77 14.51
CA GLY A 5 -15.82 23.44 14.20
C GLY A 5 -14.55 23.63 13.39
N THR A 6 -13.38 23.51 14.02
CA THR A 6 -12.13 23.32 13.29
C THR A 6 -12.24 21.99 12.54
N THR A 7 -12.66 22.05 11.27
CA THR A 7 -12.64 20.89 10.37
C THR A 7 -11.23 20.33 10.37
N THR A 8 -11.04 19.14 10.96
CA THR A 8 -9.72 18.52 11.02
C THR A 8 -9.30 18.19 9.60
N GLN A 9 -8.27 18.88 9.12
CA GLN A 9 -7.77 18.68 7.78
C GLN A 9 -7.01 17.36 7.68
N LEU A 10 -7.50 16.45 6.84
CA LEU A 10 -7.04 15.06 6.79
C LEU A 10 -5.80 14.86 5.89
N ASN A 11 -5.46 15.82 5.02
CA ASN A 11 -4.37 15.71 4.04
C ASN A 11 -3.05 16.37 4.49
N ARG A 12 -2.75 16.38 5.80
CA ARG A 12 -1.64 17.16 6.36
C ARG A 12 -0.27 16.87 5.73
N ARG A 13 0.03 15.63 5.33
CA ARG A 13 1.34 15.24 4.79
C ARG A 13 1.40 15.48 3.29
N SER A 14 0.37 15.09 2.55
CA SER A 14 0.38 15.18 1.08
C SER A 14 0.34 16.61 0.54
N ARG A 15 -0.12 17.59 1.34
CA ARG A 15 -0.12 19.04 1.00
C ARG A 15 1.22 19.54 0.48
N VAL A 16 2.34 19.04 1.00
CA VAL A 16 3.69 19.43 0.55
C VAL A 16 3.92 19.14 -0.94
N LEU A 17 3.16 18.20 -1.49
CA LEU A 17 3.26 17.82 -2.89
C LEU A 17 2.32 18.61 -3.80
N VAL A 18 1.20 19.10 -3.28
CA VAL A 18 0.09 19.62 -4.09
C VAL A 18 -0.20 21.11 -3.89
N GLU A 19 0.22 21.72 -2.78
CA GLU A 19 -0.12 23.12 -2.49
C GLU A 19 0.97 24.12 -2.88
N GLY A 20 0.53 25.31 -3.29
CA GLY A 20 1.41 26.41 -3.69
C GLY A 20 1.73 26.43 -5.18
N ALA A 21 2.10 27.61 -5.68
CA ALA A 21 2.45 27.82 -7.09
C ALA A 21 3.67 26.99 -7.51
N ASN A 22 4.66 26.85 -6.62
CA ASN A 22 5.87 26.04 -6.83
C ASN A 22 5.60 24.53 -7.01
N ARG A 23 4.41 24.04 -6.65
CA ARG A 23 4.00 22.64 -6.83
C ARG A 23 3.23 22.38 -8.14
N ALA A 24 3.17 23.35 -9.05
CA ALA A 24 2.46 23.20 -10.33
C ALA A 24 2.94 21.98 -11.16
N ALA A 25 4.25 21.75 -11.25
CA ALA A 25 4.81 20.61 -11.99
C ALA A 25 4.47 19.25 -11.33
N ALA A 26 4.44 19.18 -10.01
CA ALA A 26 4.02 17.95 -9.32
C ALA A 26 2.54 17.66 -9.58
N ARG A 27 1.68 18.68 -9.51
CA ARG A 27 0.26 18.54 -9.85
C ARG A 27 0.05 18.10 -11.30
N SER A 28 0.84 18.58 -12.26
CA SER A 28 0.70 18.14 -13.66
C SER A 28 1.01 16.65 -13.83
N MET A 29 1.99 16.12 -13.09
CA MET A 29 2.28 14.67 -13.11
C MET A 29 1.14 13.86 -12.49
N PHE A 30 0.55 14.33 -11.39
CA PHE A 30 -0.65 13.68 -10.83
C PHE A 30 -1.86 13.74 -11.78
N LYS A 31 -2.06 14.86 -12.48
CA LYS A 31 -3.11 14.98 -13.48
C LYS A 31 -2.89 14.05 -14.68
N ALA A 32 -1.64 13.80 -15.06
CA ALA A 32 -1.31 12.87 -16.14
C ALA A 32 -1.69 11.41 -15.82
N ILE A 33 -1.77 11.03 -14.55
CA ILE A 33 -2.28 9.71 -14.12
C ILE A 33 -3.79 9.73 -13.79
N GLY A 34 -4.48 10.81 -14.14
CA GLY A 34 -5.94 10.93 -14.06
C GLY A 34 -6.49 11.50 -12.75
N LEU A 35 -5.65 12.07 -11.87
CA LEU A 35 -6.16 12.76 -10.68
C LEU A 35 -6.73 14.14 -11.03
N THR A 36 -7.88 14.48 -10.46
CA THR A 36 -8.51 15.81 -10.61
C THR A 36 -8.06 16.77 -9.52
N ASP A 37 -8.39 18.06 -9.64
CA ASP A 37 -8.13 19.03 -8.56
C ASP A 37 -8.87 18.65 -7.27
N ASP A 38 -10.06 18.08 -7.38
CA ASP A 38 -10.83 17.57 -6.23
C ASP A 38 -10.09 16.40 -5.54
N ASP A 39 -9.51 15.48 -6.33
CA ASP A 39 -8.73 14.37 -5.76
C ASP A 39 -7.45 14.85 -5.06
N LEU A 40 -6.82 15.91 -5.55
CA LEU A 40 -5.63 16.49 -4.92
C LEU A 40 -5.94 17.25 -3.62
N ASN A 41 -7.20 17.60 -3.38
CA ASN A 41 -7.65 18.23 -2.14
C ASN A 41 -8.03 17.21 -1.04
N LYS A 42 -8.13 15.92 -1.38
CA LYS A 42 -8.44 14.81 -0.47
C LYS A 42 -7.15 14.23 0.14
N PRO A 43 -7.24 13.49 1.27
CA PRO A 43 -6.09 12.73 1.77
C PRO A 43 -5.64 11.68 0.75
N ILE A 44 -4.34 11.64 0.46
CA ILE A 44 -3.75 10.67 -0.45
C ILE A 44 -3.36 9.42 0.33
N ILE A 45 -4.00 8.31 0.00
CA ILE A 45 -3.83 7.02 0.69
C ILE A 45 -3.03 6.07 -0.19
N GLY A 46 -1.89 5.62 0.33
CA GLY A 46 -1.05 4.62 -0.33
C GLY A 46 -1.64 3.20 -0.18
N ILE A 47 -1.65 2.42 -1.25
CA ILE A 47 -1.92 0.97 -1.20
C ILE A 47 -0.59 0.27 -1.48
N ALA A 48 0.03 -0.28 -0.43
CA ALA A 48 1.28 -1.03 -0.52
C ALA A 48 0.96 -2.51 -0.81
N ASN A 49 1.02 -2.89 -2.08
CA ASN A 49 0.69 -4.25 -2.52
C ASN A 49 1.94 -5.14 -2.54
N THR A 50 1.75 -6.45 -2.33
CA THR A 50 2.81 -7.48 -2.42
C THR A 50 2.44 -8.52 -3.49
N TRP A 51 1.66 -8.11 -4.49
CA TRP A 51 1.17 -8.98 -5.55
C TRP A 51 2.32 -9.50 -6.42
N ILE A 52 2.27 -10.79 -6.73
CA ILE A 52 3.18 -11.49 -7.63
C ILE A 52 2.44 -12.63 -8.34
N GLU A 53 2.91 -13.03 -9.53
CA GLU A 53 2.36 -14.18 -10.26
C GLU A 53 3.07 -15.50 -9.96
N ILE A 54 4.19 -15.45 -9.24
CA ILE A 54 5.07 -16.60 -8.98
C ILE A 54 4.67 -17.40 -7.73
N GLY A 55 3.42 -17.31 -7.29
CA GLY A 55 2.93 -18.09 -6.14
C GLY A 55 1.48 -17.76 -5.76
N PRO A 56 0.73 -18.73 -5.19
CA PRO A 56 -0.70 -18.57 -4.95
C PRO A 56 -1.02 -17.59 -3.81
N CYS A 57 -0.14 -17.44 -2.81
CA CYS A 57 -0.41 -16.67 -1.60
C CYS A 57 -0.69 -15.18 -1.87
N ASN A 58 -0.12 -14.63 -2.94
CA ASN A 58 -0.15 -13.20 -3.26
C ASN A 58 -0.80 -12.89 -4.61
N TRP A 59 -1.10 -13.92 -5.41
CA TRP A 59 -1.61 -13.78 -6.78
C TRP A 59 -2.94 -13.02 -6.87
N HIS A 60 -3.84 -13.21 -5.90
CA HIS A 60 -5.14 -12.55 -5.89
C HIS A 60 -5.10 -11.11 -5.35
N LEU A 61 -3.98 -10.66 -4.77
CA LEU A 61 -3.91 -9.37 -4.08
C LEU A 61 -4.17 -8.16 -5.00
N ARG A 62 -3.92 -8.27 -6.31
CA ARG A 62 -4.31 -7.21 -7.27
C ARG A 62 -5.83 -7.03 -7.34
N ARG A 63 -6.61 -8.10 -7.25
CA ARG A 63 -8.08 -8.02 -7.19
C ARG A 63 -8.55 -7.44 -5.87
N LEU A 64 -7.88 -7.78 -4.76
CA LEU A 64 -8.17 -7.21 -3.46
C LEU A 64 -7.82 -5.70 -3.41
N ALA A 65 -6.70 -5.29 -4.00
CA ALA A 65 -6.30 -3.89 -4.10
C ALA A 65 -7.32 -3.03 -4.85
N ALA A 66 -7.95 -3.57 -5.90
CA ALA A 66 -9.06 -2.89 -6.58
C ALA A 66 -10.24 -2.61 -5.64
N LYS A 67 -10.57 -3.54 -4.73
CA LYS A 67 -11.62 -3.34 -3.72
C LYS A 67 -11.21 -2.35 -2.62
N VAL A 68 -9.95 -2.39 -2.19
CA VAL A 68 -9.41 -1.36 -1.27
C VAL A 68 -9.49 0.03 -1.91
N ARG A 69 -9.14 0.15 -3.19
CA ARG A 69 -9.24 1.39 -3.96
C ARG A 69 -10.68 1.92 -4.00
N GLU A 70 -11.67 1.05 -4.26
CA GLU A 70 -13.09 1.41 -4.21
C GLU A 70 -13.48 1.95 -2.82
N GLY A 71 -13.08 1.26 -1.75
CA GLY A 71 -13.35 1.66 -0.36
C GLY A 71 -12.73 3.01 0.02
N ILE A 72 -11.48 3.26 -0.36
CA ILE A 72 -10.81 4.54 -0.11
C ILE A 72 -11.56 5.69 -0.81
N LYS A 73 -11.96 5.51 -2.08
CA LYS A 73 -12.72 6.53 -2.82
C LYS A 73 -14.07 6.79 -2.16
N ALA A 74 -14.79 5.74 -1.77
CA ALA A 74 -16.07 5.85 -1.08
C ALA A 74 -15.96 6.58 0.27
N ALA A 75 -14.82 6.45 0.96
CA ALA A 75 -14.51 7.16 2.20
C ALA A 75 -13.97 8.60 2.00
N GLY A 76 -13.89 9.08 0.75
CA GLY A 76 -13.44 10.44 0.45
C GLY A 76 -11.92 10.62 0.38
N GLY A 77 -11.15 9.54 0.20
CA GLY A 77 -9.71 9.59 -0.02
C GLY A 77 -9.30 9.37 -1.48
N THR A 78 -8.04 9.70 -1.79
CA THR A 78 -7.43 9.51 -3.12
C THR A 78 -6.46 8.33 -3.08
N PRO A 79 -6.80 7.16 -3.67
CA PRO A 79 -5.96 5.97 -3.59
C PRO A 79 -4.85 5.95 -4.66
N LEU A 80 -3.61 5.78 -4.23
CA LEU A 80 -2.46 5.51 -5.10
C LEU A 80 -1.82 4.18 -4.71
N GLU A 81 -1.74 3.25 -5.66
CA GLU A 81 -1.21 1.91 -5.44
C GLU A 81 0.23 1.82 -5.94
N PHE A 82 1.05 1.11 -5.18
CA PHE A 82 2.37 0.68 -5.59
C PHE A 82 2.56 -0.78 -5.15
N ASN A 83 3.58 -1.43 -5.69
CA ASN A 83 3.87 -2.84 -5.39
C ASN A 83 5.30 -2.98 -4.88
N THR A 84 5.53 -3.97 -4.01
CA THR A 84 6.85 -4.40 -3.55
C THR A 84 7.07 -5.89 -3.87
N VAL A 85 8.27 -6.40 -3.60
CA VAL A 85 8.68 -7.77 -3.90
C VAL A 85 8.02 -8.78 -2.96
N SER A 86 8.01 -10.05 -3.38
CA SER A 86 7.59 -11.18 -2.54
C SER A 86 8.29 -12.46 -3.03
N ILE A 87 8.57 -13.37 -2.10
CA ILE A 87 9.15 -14.69 -2.37
C ILE A 87 8.19 -15.75 -1.84
N SER A 88 7.96 -16.78 -2.65
CA SER A 88 7.20 -17.96 -2.24
C SER A 88 8.12 -18.98 -1.59
N ASP A 89 8.04 -19.10 -0.27
CA ASP A 89 8.79 -20.13 0.46
C ASP A 89 8.41 -21.51 -0.07
N GLY A 90 7.11 -21.80 -0.21
CA GLY A 90 6.61 -23.08 -0.70
C GLY A 90 7.14 -23.51 -2.08
N ILE A 91 7.56 -22.57 -2.93
CA ILE A 91 8.16 -22.87 -4.24
C ILE A 91 9.70 -22.94 -4.15
N THR A 92 10.32 -22.11 -3.33
CA THR A 92 11.79 -22.01 -3.25
C THR A 92 12.41 -23.00 -2.25
N MET A 93 11.60 -23.68 -1.41
CA MET A 93 12.04 -24.74 -0.50
C MET A 93 12.95 -25.76 -1.19
N GLY A 94 14.10 -26.05 -0.56
CA GLY A 94 15.07 -27.04 -1.06
C GLY A 94 16.01 -26.54 -2.17
N THR A 95 15.96 -25.25 -2.52
CA THR A 95 16.83 -24.64 -3.54
C THR A 95 17.71 -23.53 -2.96
N GLU A 96 18.72 -23.10 -3.72
CA GLU A 96 19.53 -21.92 -3.40
C GLU A 96 18.68 -20.64 -3.22
N GLY A 97 17.51 -20.58 -3.87
CA GLY A 97 16.57 -19.46 -3.74
C GLY A 97 16.06 -19.24 -2.32
N MET A 98 16.05 -20.27 -1.47
CA MET A 98 15.61 -20.14 -0.07
C MET A 98 16.47 -19.14 0.73
N LYS A 99 17.72 -18.90 0.32
CA LYS A 99 18.60 -17.87 0.92
C LYS A 99 18.03 -16.46 0.76
N ALA A 100 17.15 -16.23 -0.22
CA ALA A 100 16.47 -14.96 -0.45
C ALA A 100 15.18 -14.79 0.36
N SER A 101 14.67 -15.85 1.02
CA SER A 101 13.39 -15.79 1.74
C SER A 101 13.42 -14.77 2.89
N LEU A 102 14.26 -14.99 3.91
CA LEU A 102 14.20 -14.17 5.12
C LEU A 102 14.56 -12.70 4.86
N ILE A 103 15.55 -12.45 4.01
CA ILE A 103 15.97 -11.08 3.66
C ILE A 103 14.87 -10.31 2.90
N SER A 104 13.95 -11.00 2.22
CA SER A 104 12.81 -10.33 1.58
C SER A 104 11.96 -9.52 2.57
N ARG A 105 11.90 -9.91 3.85
CA ARG A 105 11.24 -9.15 4.91
C ARG A 105 11.77 -7.72 5.01
N GLU A 106 13.09 -7.55 5.01
CA GLU A 106 13.74 -6.24 5.10
C GLU A 106 13.51 -5.44 3.83
N VAL A 107 13.67 -6.07 2.67
CA VAL A 107 13.47 -5.40 1.37
C VAL A 107 12.03 -4.89 1.23
N ILE A 108 11.05 -5.65 1.70
CA ILE A 108 9.64 -5.23 1.73
C ILE A 108 9.46 -4.03 2.66
N ALA A 109 10.01 -4.08 3.88
CA ALA A 109 9.90 -2.98 4.85
C ALA A 109 10.54 -1.70 4.30
N ASP A 110 11.76 -1.79 3.78
CA ASP A 110 12.52 -0.66 3.22
C ASP A 110 11.84 -0.10 1.97
N SER A 111 11.29 -0.97 1.11
CA SER A 111 10.56 -0.57 -0.10
C SER A 111 9.29 0.24 0.24
N ILE A 112 8.54 -0.18 1.26
CA ILE A 112 7.36 0.54 1.73
C ILE A 112 7.78 1.86 2.35
N GLU A 113 8.75 1.85 3.26
CA GLU A 113 9.23 3.06 3.92
C GLU A 113 9.72 4.11 2.91
N LEU A 114 10.50 3.69 1.91
CA LEU A 114 11.01 4.55 0.85
C LEU A 114 9.87 5.25 0.10
N ILE A 115 8.90 4.50 -0.41
CA ILE A 115 7.81 5.05 -1.22
C ILE A 115 6.91 5.96 -0.39
N VAL A 116 6.58 5.55 0.85
CA VAL A 116 5.70 6.32 1.73
C VAL A 116 6.33 7.65 2.12
N ARG A 117 7.62 7.66 2.48
CA ARG A 117 8.34 8.90 2.80
C ARG A 117 8.47 9.82 1.58
N ALA A 118 8.79 9.27 0.41
CA ALA A 118 8.97 10.05 -0.82
C ALA A 118 7.68 10.68 -1.33
N ASN A 119 6.54 9.99 -1.17
CA ASN A 119 5.24 10.44 -1.68
C ASN A 119 4.35 11.09 -0.62
N ALA A 120 4.87 11.31 0.59
CA ALA A 120 4.19 12.03 1.66
C ALA A 120 2.73 11.58 1.89
N PHE A 121 2.46 10.28 1.81
CA PHE A 121 1.10 9.76 1.99
C PHE A 121 0.53 10.12 3.36
N ASP A 122 -0.78 10.38 3.41
CA ASP A 122 -1.49 10.71 4.64
C ASP A 122 -1.86 9.46 5.46
N GLY A 123 -1.99 8.32 4.77
CA GLY A 123 -2.17 7.00 5.37
C GLY A 123 -1.83 5.89 4.38
N VAL A 124 -1.63 4.66 4.88
CA VAL A 124 -1.21 3.52 4.05
C VAL A 124 -1.96 2.24 4.42
N ILE A 125 -2.48 1.54 3.44
CA ILE A 125 -3.02 0.19 3.58
C ILE A 125 -2.03 -0.77 2.91
N ALA A 126 -1.47 -1.72 3.66
CA ALA A 126 -0.59 -2.74 3.13
C ALA A 126 -1.32 -4.07 2.95
N LEU A 127 -1.19 -4.68 1.77
CA LEU A 127 -1.69 -6.01 1.47
C LEU A 127 -0.56 -7.03 1.62
N ASN A 128 -0.78 -8.06 2.42
CA ASN A 128 0.17 -9.16 2.64
C ASN A 128 -0.52 -10.52 2.50
N GLY A 129 0.28 -11.58 2.34
CA GLY A 129 -0.23 -12.94 2.12
C GLY A 129 0.79 -13.99 2.54
N CYS A 130 1.86 -14.16 1.76
CA CYS A 130 2.94 -15.11 2.04
C CYS A 130 3.72 -14.71 3.31
N ASP A 131 4.36 -15.70 3.95
CA ASP A 131 5.06 -15.61 5.24
C ASP A 131 5.75 -14.25 5.48
N LYS A 132 6.84 -13.97 4.73
CA LYS A 132 7.71 -12.81 4.99
C LYS A 132 7.06 -11.46 4.62
N THR A 133 5.99 -11.47 3.84
CA THR A 133 5.26 -10.24 3.49
C THR A 133 4.49 -9.67 4.69
N ILE A 134 4.04 -10.52 5.62
CA ILE A 134 3.28 -10.08 6.79
C ILE A 134 4.16 -9.22 7.72
N PRO A 135 5.29 -9.71 8.27
CA PRO A 135 6.14 -8.88 9.11
C PRO A 135 6.82 -7.75 8.31
N GLY A 136 7.19 -7.97 7.04
CA GLY A 136 7.82 -6.92 6.22
C GLY A 136 6.91 -5.71 6.03
N THR A 137 5.63 -5.94 5.71
CA THR A 137 4.65 -4.85 5.60
C THR A 137 4.43 -4.13 6.93
N VAL A 138 4.23 -4.88 8.02
CA VAL A 138 4.02 -4.29 9.36
C VAL A 138 5.23 -3.48 9.82
N MET A 139 6.46 -3.96 9.60
CA MET A 139 7.68 -3.23 9.90
C MET A 139 7.75 -1.91 9.14
N GLY A 140 7.50 -1.93 7.82
CA GLY A 140 7.48 -0.72 7.00
C GLY A 140 6.44 0.31 7.49
N LEU A 141 5.22 -0.15 7.81
CA LEU A 141 4.15 0.70 8.34
C LEU A 141 4.52 1.36 9.67
N ILE A 142 5.08 0.59 10.62
CA ILE A 142 5.50 1.10 11.94
C ILE A 142 6.59 2.17 11.78
N ARG A 143 7.59 1.94 10.90
CA ARG A 143 8.68 2.91 10.66
C ARG A 143 8.17 4.24 10.06
N CYS A 144 7.06 4.22 9.32
CA CYS A 144 6.48 5.42 8.72
C CYS A 144 5.73 6.32 9.72
N ASP A 145 5.24 5.74 10.83
CA ASP A 145 4.48 6.43 11.87
C ASP A 145 3.36 7.32 11.30
N ILE A 146 2.45 6.68 10.55
CA ILE A 146 1.23 7.27 9.99
C ILE A 146 0.05 6.34 10.19
N PRO A 147 -1.19 6.87 10.12
CA PRO A 147 -2.39 6.04 10.06
C PRO A 147 -2.22 4.93 9.03
N SER A 148 -2.27 3.68 9.49
CA SER A 148 -1.97 2.54 8.65
C SER A 148 -2.76 1.29 9.03
N LEU A 149 -2.95 0.41 8.04
CA LEU A 149 -3.67 -0.85 8.17
C LEU A 149 -2.92 -1.94 7.42
N ALA A 150 -2.67 -3.07 8.07
CA ALA A 150 -2.22 -4.29 7.42
C ALA A 150 -3.44 -5.19 7.14
N LEU A 151 -3.67 -5.54 5.88
CA LEU A 151 -4.77 -6.39 5.44
C LEU A 151 -4.23 -7.72 4.92
N TYR A 152 -4.55 -8.78 5.64
CA TYR A 152 -4.21 -10.15 5.26
C TYR A 152 -5.07 -10.62 4.08
N GLY A 153 -4.41 -11.15 3.05
CA GLY A 153 -5.03 -11.64 1.82
C GLY A 153 -5.92 -12.86 2.01
N GLY A 154 -5.77 -13.58 3.12
CA GLY A 154 -6.56 -14.77 3.44
C GLY A 154 -5.79 -16.08 3.28
N SER A 155 -6.25 -17.10 3.99
CA SER A 155 -5.72 -18.45 3.91
C SER A 155 -6.35 -19.21 2.72
N ILE A 156 -5.58 -20.08 2.09
CA ILE A 156 -6.07 -20.97 1.05
C ILE A 156 -6.99 -22.05 1.65
N ALA A 157 -8.08 -22.38 0.95
CA ALA A 157 -8.91 -23.52 1.30
C ALA A 157 -8.17 -24.84 1.04
N PRO A 158 -8.47 -25.93 1.78
CA PRO A 158 -7.86 -27.23 1.51
C PRO A 158 -8.25 -27.76 0.12
N GLY A 159 -7.32 -28.48 -0.50
CA GLY A 159 -7.64 -29.30 -1.67
C GLY A 159 -8.31 -30.61 -1.23
N HIS A 160 -9.28 -31.08 -2.01
CA HIS A 160 -9.93 -32.38 -1.80
C HIS A 160 -9.52 -33.34 -2.91
N TYR A 161 -9.14 -34.57 -2.54
CA TYR A 161 -8.80 -35.63 -3.49
C TYR A 161 -9.42 -36.95 -3.03
N ASN A 162 -10.38 -37.46 -3.80
CA ASN A 162 -11.14 -38.69 -3.54
C ASN A 162 -12.06 -38.69 -2.31
N GLY A 163 -12.62 -37.53 -1.96
CA GLY A 163 -13.52 -37.36 -0.81
C GLY A 163 -12.78 -37.01 0.47
#